data_AF-A0A534NFP0-F1
#
_entry.id   AF-A0A534NFP0-F1
#
_cell.length_a   1.000
_cell.length_b   1.000
_cell.length_c   1.000
_cell.angle_alpha   90.00
_cell.angle_beta   90.00
_cell.angle_gamma   90.00
#
_symmetry.space_group_name_H-M   'P 1'
#
loop_
_entity.id
_entity.type
_entity.pdbx_description
1 polymer ?
#
loop_
_entity_poly.entity_id
_entity_poly.type
_entity_poly.pdbx_seq_one_letter_code
_entity_poly.pdbx_strand_id
1 'polypeptide(L)'
;MAKARYAKLFVPLSKVKEKEFLSRPMGCKGVGFSFVRYKPGAGATYVHRHRVQEEVFATLKGTGTIVLDGRRHSMPQGTIVRVAPRVYRAIGNDSKRDVIFLIMGAIPPKNFPLGGRTLLGDGIPNRKIVPRWKKG
;
A
#
# COMPACT_ATOMS: atom_id res chain seq x y z
N MET A 1 -27.39 -17.69 -3.65
CA MET A 1 -26.38 -17.26 -4.64
C MET A 1 -25.00 -17.37 -4.02
N ALA A 2 -24.05 -18.07 -4.64
CA ALA A 2 -22.69 -18.14 -4.13
C ALA A 2 -22.07 -16.74 -4.16
N LYS A 3 -21.62 -16.23 -3.01
CA LYS A 3 -20.82 -14.99 -2.95
C LYS A 3 -19.62 -15.17 -3.87
N ALA A 4 -19.39 -14.24 -4.78
CA ALA A 4 -18.22 -14.26 -5.66
C ALA A 4 -16.95 -14.45 -4.81
N ARG A 5 -16.09 -15.41 -5.19
CA ARG A 5 -14.83 -15.74 -4.47
C ARG A 5 -13.72 -14.70 -4.65
N TYR A 6 -13.99 -13.63 -5.41
CA TYR A 6 -13.07 -12.53 -5.66
C TYR A 6 -13.82 -11.21 -5.83
N ALA A 7 -13.14 -10.09 -5.59
CA ALA A 7 -13.63 -8.75 -5.85
C ALA A 7 -12.70 -8.05 -6.86
N LYS A 8 -13.28 -7.22 -7.73
CA LYS A 8 -12.55 -6.36 -8.66
C LYS A 8 -13.10 -4.94 -8.54
N LEU A 9 -12.20 -3.99 -8.36
CA LEU A 9 -12.52 -2.56 -8.37
C LEU A 9 -11.50 -1.84 -9.24
N PHE A 10 -11.98 -0.95 -10.11
CA PHE A 10 -11.14 -0.04 -10.88
C PHE A 10 -11.29 1.37 -10.30
N VAL A 11 -10.18 1.95 -9.83
CA VAL A 11 -10.13 3.32 -9.32
C VAL A 11 -9.11 4.10 -10.13
N PRO A 12 -9.54 4.97 -11.07
CA PRO A 12 -8.62 5.85 -11.77
C PRO A 12 -7.91 6.76 -10.77
N LEU A 13 -6.58 6.84 -10.81
CA LEU A 13 -5.81 7.68 -9.89
C LEU A 13 -6.24 9.16 -9.97
N SER A 14 -6.66 9.62 -11.16
CA SER A 14 -7.19 10.98 -11.36
C SER A 14 -8.47 11.29 -10.56
N LYS A 15 -9.21 10.25 -10.14
CA LYS A 15 -10.46 10.36 -9.37
C LYS A 15 -10.26 10.27 -7.85
N VAL A 16 -9.05 9.95 -7.38
CA VAL A 16 -8.71 10.01 -5.95
C VAL A 16 -8.81 11.47 -5.50
N LYS A 17 -9.71 11.76 -4.56
CA LYS A 17 -9.92 13.13 -4.06
C LYS A 17 -8.96 13.46 -2.93
N GLU A 18 -8.98 12.63 -1.89
CA GLU A 18 -8.15 12.82 -0.69
C GLU A 18 -7.69 11.46 -0.16
N LYS A 19 -8.59 10.65 0.40
CA LYS A 19 -8.27 9.31 0.89
C LYS A 19 -9.38 8.32 0.58
N GLU A 20 -9.09 7.36 -0.29
CA GLU A 20 -10.01 6.31 -0.67
C GLU A 20 -9.65 5.02 0.08
N PHE A 21 -10.49 4.59 1.01
CA PHE A 21 -10.31 3.34 1.74
C PHE A 21 -10.85 2.15 0.92
N LEU A 22 -9.96 1.29 0.45
CA LEU A 22 -10.30 0.28 -0.56
C LEU A 22 -10.50 -1.13 0.00
N SER A 23 -9.91 -1.44 1.16
CA SER A 23 -9.98 -2.79 1.74
C SER A 23 -11.39 -3.25 2.08
N ARG A 24 -12.22 -2.37 2.64
CA ARG A 24 -13.59 -2.71 3.05
C ARG A 24 -14.49 -2.98 1.83
N PRO A 25 -14.55 -2.10 0.81
CA PRO A 25 -15.28 -2.38 -0.44
C PRO A 25 -14.84 -3.69 -1.11
N MET A 26 -13.56 -4.05 -1.00
CA MET A 26 -12.99 -5.28 -1.58
C MET A 26 -13.18 -6.53 -0.69
N GLY A 27 -13.76 -6.38 0.51
CA GLY A 27 -13.98 -7.50 1.44
C GLY A 27 -12.72 -8.05 2.11
N CYS A 28 -11.60 -7.32 2.10
CA CYS A 28 -10.33 -7.76 2.68
C CYS A 28 -10.44 -7.98 4.20
N LYS A 29 -9.74 -9.00 4.69
CA LYS A 29 -9.72 -9.37 6.12
C LYS A 29 -8.33 -9.22 6.77
N GLY A 30 -7.26 -9.46 6.03
CA GLY A 30 -5.88 -9.39 6.54
C GLY A 30 -5.06 -8.22 6.01
N VAL A 31 -5.58 -7.46 5.03
CA VAL A 31 -4.85 -6.37 4.36
C VAL A 31 -5.69 -5.09 4.39
N GLY A 32 -5.11 -4.04 4.96
CA GLY A 32 -5.56 -2.66 4.90
C GLY A 32 -4.81 -1.90 3.81
N PHE A 33 -5.51 -1.14 2.97
CA PHE A 33 -4.89 -0.26 2.00
C PHE A 33 -5.83 0.87 1.55
N SER A 34 -5.21 1.97 1.15
CA SER A 34 -5.88 3.16 0.64
C SER A 34 -5.06 3.85 -0.43
N PHE A 35 -5.73 4.54 -1.35
CA PHE A 35 -5.09 5.57 -2.16
C PHE A 35 -5.25 6.92 -1.48
N VAL A 36 -4.16 7.68 -1.39
CA VAL A 36 -4.13 8.99 -0.74
C VAL A 36 -3.56 10.02 -1.70
N ARG A 37 -4.24 11.16 -1.86
CA ARG A 37 -3.79 12.30 -2.64
C ARG A 37 -3.47 13.47 -1.71
N TYR A 38 -2.32 14.09 -1.94
CA TYR A 38 -1.99 15.38 -1.35
C TYR A 38 -1.72 16.41 -2.44
N LYS A 39 -2.36 17.58 -2.31
CA LYS A 39 -2.02 18.78 -3.08
C LYS A 39 -0.67 19.34 -2.62
N PRO A 40 -0.01 20.22 -3.40
CA PRO A 40 1.18 20.95 -2.97
C PRO A 40 1.02 21.56 -1.58
N GLY A 41 2.00 21.33 -0.70
CA GLY A 41 1.99 21.84 0.68
C GLY A 41 1.08 21.08 1.66
N ALA A 42 0.30 20.10 1.20
CA ALA A 42 -0.55 19.28 2.07
C ALA A 42 0.18 18.01 2.53
N GLY A 43 -0.25 17.46 3.67
CA GLY A 43 0.29 16.23 4.22
C GLY A 43 -0.47 15.76 5.46
N ALA A 44 0.02 14.71 6.09
CA ALA A 44 -0.48 14.28 7.39
C ALA A 44 -0.27 15.39 8.43
N THR A 45 -1.25 15.60 9.30
CA THR A 45 -1.22 16.64 10.34
C THR A 45 -0.47 16.21 11.61
N TYR A 46 -0.04 14.95 11.68
CA TYR A 46 0.74 14.40 12.78
C TYR A 46 1.59 13.20 12.31
N VAL A 47 2.64 12.90 13.06
CA VAL A 47 3.39 11.64 12.92
C VAL A 47 2.76 10.55 13.77
N HIS A 48 2.84 9.30 13.32
CA HIS A 48 2.32 8.16 14.08
C HIS A 48 3.22 6.93 13.97
N ARG A 49 2.98 5.96 14.85
CA ARG A 49 3.63 4.65 14.85
C ARG A 49 2.61 3.57 15.20
N HIS A 50 2.93 2.31 14.90
CA HIS A 50 2.09 1.17 15.21
C HIS A 50 2.69 0.33 16.34
N ARG A 51 1.85 -0.44 17.04
CA ARG A 51 2.33 -1.40 18.04
C ARG A 51 2.97 -2.63 17.40
N VAL A 52 2.33 -3.17 16.38
CA VAL A 52 2.69 -4.46 15.76
C VAL A 52 2.67 -4.45 14.23
N GLN A 53 1.93 -3.52 13.62
CA GLN A 53 1.71 -3.50 12.18
C GLN A 53 2.87 -2.83 11.44
N GLU A 54 3.35 -3.47 10.40
CA GLU A 54 4.18 -2.84 9.36
C GLU A 54 3.29 -2.10 8.36
N GLU A 55 3.82 -1.04 7.78
CA GLU A 55 3.18 -0.37 6.64
C GLU A 55 4.16 -0.17 5.50
N VAL A 56 3.64 -0.25 4.28
CA VAL A 56 4.34 0.01 3.04
C VAL A 56 3.68 1.22 2.38
N PHE A 57 4.49 2.22 2.06
CA PHE A 57 4.10 3.41 1.32
C PHE A 57 4.70 3.31 -0.08
N ALA A 58 3.89 3.53 -1.11
CA ALA A 58 4.39 3.61 -2.48
C ALA A 58 3.86 4.86 -3.17
N THR A 59 4.73 5.63 -3.83
CA THR A 59 4.29 6.76 -4.65
C THR A 59 3.80 6.25 -6.00
N LEU A 60 2.50 6.33 -6.25
CA LEU A 60 1.89 5.91 -7.51
C LEU A 60 1.97 7.00 -8.59
N LYS A 61 1.94 8.27 -8.19
CA LYS A 61 2.01 9.42 -9.10
C LYS A 61 2.68 10.63 -8.44
N GLY A 62 3.50 11.35 -9.18
CA GLY A 62 4.15 12.59 -8.71
C GLY A 62 5.36 12.32 -7.83
N THR A 63 5.77 13.32 -7.05
CA THR A 63 6.88 13.21 -6.10
C THR A 63 6.40 13.61 -4.72
N GLY A 64 6.41 12.66 -3.80
CA GLY A 64 6.01 12.85 -2.41
C GLY A 64 7.19 13.03 -1.47
N THR A 65 6.87 13.20 -0.19
CA THR A 65 7.83 13.13 0.91
C THR A 65 7.30 12.16 1.97
N ILE A 66 8.19 11.37 2.57
CA ILE A 66 7.93 10.67 3.82
C ILE A 66 8.89 11.16 4.90
N VAL A 67 8.36 11.42 6.08
CA VAL A 67 9.13 11.68 7.30
C VAL A 67 9.25 10.35 8.05
N LEU A 68 10.47 9.95 8.40
CA LEU A 68 10.79 8.75 9.19
C LEU A 68 11.70 9.14 10.35
N ASP A 69 11.24 8.97 11.58
CA ASP A 69 11.96 9.36 12.81
C ASP A 69 12.56 10.78 12.72
N GLY A 70 11.75 11.72 12.25
CA GLY A 70 12.11 13.14 12.08
C GLY A 70 12.92 13.45 10.81
N ARG A 71 13.36 12.46 10.04
CA ARG A 71 14.12 12.67 8.80
C ARG A 71 13.21 12.66 7.58
N ARG A 72 13.39 13.63 6.69
CA ARG A 72 12.65 13.75 5.44
C ARG A 72 13.32 12.96 4.33
N HIS A 73 12.52 12.22 3.58
CA HIS A 73 12.96 11.44 2.42
C HIS A 73 12.05 11.73 1.23
N SER A 74 12.66 12.08 0.10
CA SER A 74 11.95 12.24 -1.17
C SER A 74 11.43 10.88 -1.67
N MET A 75 10.21 10.87 -2.20
CA MET A 75 9.56 9.70 -2.78
C MET A 75 9.05 10.00 -4.20
N PRO A 76 9.93 10.07 -5.22
CA PRO A 76 9.50 10.13 -6.62
C PRO A 76 8.63 8.93 -6.99
N GLN A 77 7.83 9.06 -8.04
CA GLN A 77 6.96 7.98 -8.53
C GLN A 77 7.71 6.65 -8.67
N GLY A 78 7.11 5.57 -8.19
CA GLY A 78 7.72 4.23 -8.13
C GLY A 78 8.55 3.97 -6.88
N THR A 79 8.77 4.97 -6.01
CA THR A 79 9.44 4.76 -4.71
C THR A 79 8.54 3.94 -3.79
N ILE A 80 9.11 2.94 -3.13
CA ILE A 80 8.44 2.05 -2.16
C ILE A 80 9.24 2.07 -0.86
N VAL A 81 8.56 2.27 0.27
CA VAL A 81 9.17 2.33 1.60
C VAL A 81 8.41 1.43 2.55
N ARG A 82 9.08 0.44 3.13
CA ARG A 82 8.55 -0.39 4.23
C ARG A 82 8.94 0.20 5.58
N VAL A 83 7.96 0.53 6.40
CA VAL A 83 8.11 1.17 7.70
C VAL A 83 7.78 0.17 8.83
N ALA A 84 8.76 -0.08 9.69
CA ALA A 84 8.60 -0.97 10.86
C ALA A 84 7.57 -0.38 11.85
N PRO A 85 6.96 -1.18 12.75
CA PRO A 85 5.92 -0.69 13.65
C PRO A 85 6.38 0.49 14.52
N ARG A 86 7.60 0.46 15.06
CA ARG A 86 8.08 1.45 16.04
C ARG A 86 8.59 2.77 15.44
N VAL A 87 8.72 2.87 14.12
CA VAL A 87 9.18 4.10 13.44
C VAL A 87 8.04 5.12 13.39
N TYR A 88 8.32 6.35 13.80
CA TYR A 88 7.39 7.48 13.62
C TYR A 88 7.38 7.91 12.17
N ARG A 89 6.18 8.03 11.59
CA ARG A 89 6.00 8.30 10.16
C ARG A 89 4.93 9.35 9.86
N ALA A 90 5.13 10.09 8.79
CA ALA A 90 4.13 10.93 8.14
C ALA A 90 4.45 11.05 6.65
N ILE A 91 3.42 11.11 5.81
CA ILE A 91 3.59 11.43 4.37
C ILE A 91 3.04 12.82 4.08
N GLY A 92 3.59 13.46 3.05
CA GLY A 92 3.12 14.75 2.58
C GLY A 92 3.65 15.08 1.19
N ASN A 93 3.45 16.32 0.78
CA ASN A 93 3.79 16.79 -0.55
C ASN A 93 4.54 18.13 -0.49
N ASP A 94 5.87 18.06 -0.50
CA ASP A 94 6.74 19.24 -0.60
C ASP A 94 6.93 19.71 -2.06
N SER A 95 6.27 19.06 -3.03
CA SER A 95 6.41 19.38 -4.46
C SER A 95 5.36 20.39 -4.95
N LYS A 96 5.52 20.85 -6.20
CA LYS A 96 4.61 21.80 -6.86
C LYS A 96 3.44 21.15 -7.61
N ARG A 97 3.32 19.81 -7.57
CA ARG A 97 2.25 19.07 -8.26
C ARG A 97 1.60 18.08 -7.29
N ASP A 98 0.38 17.66 -7.58
CA ASP A 98 -0.29 16.64 -6.78
C ASP A 98 0.48 15.31 -6.77
N VAL A 99 0.49 14.67 -5.60
CA VAL A 99 1.06 13.33 -5.39
C VAL A 99 -0.05 12.35 -5.02
N ILE A 100 0.08 11.10 -5.46
CA ILE A 100 -0.79 10.00 -5.03
C ILE A 100 0.05 8.87 -4.47
N PHE A 101 -0.30 8.42 -3.28
CA PHE A 101 0.31 7.31 -2.57
C PHE A 101 -0.63 6.11 -2.49
N LEU A 102 -0.06 4.90 -2.54
CA LEU A 102 -0.63 3.72 -1.94
C LEU A 102 -0.07 3.61 -0.52
N ILE A 103 -0.97 3.51 0.45
CA ILE A 103 -0.62 3.10 1.81
C ILE A 103 -1.18 1.71 2.00
N MET A 104 -0.35 0.77 2.43
CA MET A 104 -0.74 -0.62 2.66
C MET A 104 -0.19 -1.08 3.99
N GLY A 105 -0.99 -1.81 4.75
CA GLY A 105 -0.56 -2.49 5.96
C GLY A 105 -1.24 -3.84 6.06
N ALA A 106 -0.53 -4.78 6.65
CA ALA A 106 -1.06 -6.10 6.95
C ALA A 106 -0.53 -6.54 8.31
N ILE A 107 -1.32 -7.37 8.99
CA ILE A 107 -0.85 -8.09 10.15
C ILE A 107 -0.90 -9.57 9.75
N PRO A 108 0.23 -10.29 9.79
CA PRO A 108 0.22 -11.71 9.49
C PRO A 108 -0.74 -12.42 10.47
N PRO A 109 -1.56 -13.37 9.99
CA PRO A 109 -2.34 -14.21 10.90
C PRO A 109 -1.39 -15.08 11.75
N LYS A 110 -1.92 -15.66 12.83
CA LYS A 110 -1.15 -16.60 13.67
C LYS A 110 -0.52 -17.69 12.78
N ASN A 111 0.72 -18.06 13.08
CA ASN A 111 1.55 -19.07 12.38
C ASN A 111 2.27 -18.60 11.11
N PHE A 112 2.40 -17.29 10.87
CA PHE A 112 3.26 -16.73 9.81
C PHE A 112 4.48 -15.99 10.39
N PRO A 113 5.59 -15.88 9.63
CA PRO A 113 5.82 -16.47 8.30
C PRO A 113 6.02 -18.00 8.35
N LEU A 114 5.62 -18.74 7.30
CA LEU A 114 5.77 -20.21 7.24
C LEU A 114 7.19 -20.68 6.84
N GLY A 115 8.12 -19.73 6.62
CA GLY A 115 9.41 -19.99 5.99
C GLY A 115 9.27 -20.17 4.48
N GLY A 116 10.18 -19.57 3.70
CA GLY A 116 10.14 -19.62 2.24
C GLY A 116 10.61 -18.33 1.57
N ARG A 117 10.50 -18.28 0.23
CA ARG A 117 10.95 -17.13 -0.57
C ARG A 117 10.06 -15.90 -0.43
N THR A 118 8.76 -16.09 -0.25
CA THR A 118 7.81 -14.99 0.01
C THR A 118 7.62 -14.83 1.52
N LEU A 119 7.25 -13.63 1.96
CA LEU A 119 7.05 -13.35 3.39
C LEU A 119 6.09 -14.34 4.03
N LEU A 120 4.97 -14.66 3.37
CA LEU A 120 3.99 -15.57 3.93
C LEU A 120 4.36 -17.04 3.69
N GLY A 121 4.89 -17.39 2.53
CA GLY A 121 5.29 -18.78 2.23
C GLY A 121 4.12 -19.76 2.07
N ASP A 122 2.88 -19.27 1.89
CA ASP A 122 1.65 -20.06 1.74
C ASP A 122 1.31 -20.43 0.28
N GLY A 123 2.16 -20.01 -0.66
CA GLY A 123 1.94 -20.27 -2.08
C GLY A 123 2.11 -21.74 -2.42
N ILE A 124 1.00 -22.42 -2.76
CA ILE A 124 1.00 -23.79 -3.30
C ILE A 124 0.81 -23.72 -4.82
N PRO A 125 1.89 -23.84 -5.63
CA PRO A 125 1.78 -23.71 -7.08
C PRO A 125 1.14 -24.96 -7.70
N ASN A 126 0.14 -24.77 -8.58
CA ASN A 126 -0.29 -25.82 -9.51
C ASN A 126 0.44 -25.67 -10.85
N ARG A 127 1.61 -26.30 -10.97
CA ARG A 127 2.44 -26.22 -12.18
C ARG A 127 1.87 -26.98 -13.39
N LYS A 128 0.79 -27.76 -13.23
CA LYS A 128 0.14 -28.50 -14.32
C LYS A 128 -0.75 -27.60 -15.18
N ILE A 129 -1.22 -26.48 -14.64
CA ILE A 129 -2.07 -25.53 -15.36
C ILE A 129 -1.23 -24.29 -15.66
N VAL A 130 -0.66 -24.24 -16.87
CA VAL A 130 0.11 -23.10 -17.35
C VAL A 130 -0.79 -22.28 -18.29
N PRO A 131 -1.17 -21.05 -17.94
CA PRO A 131 -1.97 -20.20 -18.83
C PRO A 131 -1.20 -19.92 -20.13
N ARG A 132 -1.89 -20.00 -21.28
CA ARG A 132 -1.35 -19.57 -22.57
C ARG A 132 -1.57 -18.08 -22.72
N TRP A 133 -0.52 -17.29 -22.54
CA TRP A 133 -0.54 -15.86 -22.84
C TRP A 133 -0.31 -15.68 -24.33
N LYS A 134 -1.18 -14.92 -25.01
CA LYS A 134 -0.85 -14.44 -26.35
C LYS A 134 0.35 -13.50 -26.21
N LYS A 135 1.44 -13.78 -26.92
CA LYS A 135 2.47 -12.76 -27.14
C LYS A 135 1.79 -11.66 -27.97
N GLY A 136 1.70 -10.46 -27.40
CA GLY A 136 1.40 -9.26 -28.16
C GLY A 136 2.57 -8.92 -29.08
#